data_AF-Q1DB98-F1
#
_entry.id   AF-Q1DB98-F1
#
_cell.length_a   1.000
_cell.length_b   1.000
_cell.length_c   1.000
_cell.angle_alpha   90.00
_cell.angle_beta   90.00
_cell.angle_gamma   90.00
#
_symmetry.space_group_name_H-M   'P 1'
#
loop_
_entity.id
_entity.type
_entity.pdbx_description
1 polymer ?
#
loop_
_entity_poly.entity_id
_entity_poly.type
_entity_poly.pdbx_seq_one_letter_code
_entity_poly.pdbx_strand_id
1 'polypeptide(L)'
;MNLTELRARFREVVGEETRSPNKTYLIRRIEESLAAKKRRSPSRRATATAPSAPPPAPAAPATTSAEGTQPARQRGRFAGMSLQQLQEKYREVVGRPTGSSNVSYLQWKIREAEAGRINVGPRPEREVKVREDGKRVIPLSFDAEALDALDKAWRDAGLPSRTRFFMRAVHRELTAMGATQAAEHFAPKAEE
;
A
#
# COMPACT_ATOMS: atom_id res chain seq x y z
N MET A 1 -13.32 -25.10 5.78
CA MET A 1 -14.48 -24.74 4.94
C MET A 1 -14.03 -24.38 3.55
N ASN A 2 -14.70 -24.94 2.55
CA ASN A 2 -14.44 -24.66 1.14
C ASN A 2 -15.09 -23.32 0.73
N LEU A 3 -14.59 -22.72 -0.36
CA LEU A 3 -15.02 -21.39 -0.79
C LEU A 3 -16.50 -21.36 -1.20
N THR A 4 -16.99 -22.46 -1.78
CA THR A 4 -18.40 -22.66 -2.13
C THR A 4 -19.30 -22.67 -0.89
N GLU A 5 -18.87 -23.34 0.18
CA GLU A 5 -19.60 -23.38 1.45
C GLU A 5 -19.66 -22.00 2.12
N LEU A 6 -18.56 -21.24 2.08
CA LEU A 6 -18.55 -19.86 2.60
C LEU A 6 -19.51 -18.95 1.82
N ARG A 7 -19.57 -19.07 0.50
CA ARG A 7 -20.51 -18.28 -0.32
C ARG A 7 -21.96 -18.65 -0.02
N ALA A 8 -22.25 -19.93 0.19
CA ALA A 8 -23.57 -20.39 0.60
C ALA A 8 -23.97 -19.81 1.97
N ARG A 9 -23.08 -19.87 2.96
CA ARG A 9 -23.28 -19.27 4.30
C ARG A 9 -23.40 -17.75 4.25
N PHE A 10 -22.65 -17.10 3.37
CA PHE A 10 -22.75 -15.66 3.15
C PHE A 10 -24.12 -15.28 2.60
N ARG A 11 -24.63 -16.00 1.59
CA ARG A 11 -25.98 -15.80 1.07
C ARG A 11 -27.04 -16.02 2.16
N GLU A 12 -26.90 -17.06 2.98
CA GLU A 12 -27.83 -17.37 4.08
C GLU A 12 -27.84 -16.28 5.16
N VAL A 13 -26.67 -15.78 5.57
CA VAL A 13 -26.52 -14.87 6.72
C VAL A 13 -26.71 -13.41 6.33
N VAL A 14 -26.17 -13.00 5.18
CA VAL A 14 -26.14 -11.61 4.68
C VAL A 14 -27.30 -11.35 3.72
N GLY A 15 -27.78 -12.36 2.99
CA GLY A 15 -28.86 -12.24 2.00
C GLY A 15 -28.39 -11.83 0.60
N GLU A 16 -27.09 -11.64 0.39
CA GLU A 16 -26.51 -11.17 -0.88
C GLU A 16 -25.72 -12.27 -1.58
N GLU A 17 -25.76 -12.29 -2.92
CA GLU A 17 -24.90 -13.17 -3.71
C GLU A 17 -23.52 -12.52 -3.92
N THR A 18 -22.46 -13.22 -3.51
CA THR A 18 -21.08 -12.74 -3.69
C THR A 18 -20.26 -13.70 -4.52
N ARG A 19 -19.63 -13.17 -5.58
CA ARG A 19 -18.65 -13.89 -6.41
C ARG A 19 -17.21 -13.64 -5.97
N SER A 20 -17.01 -13.01 -4.80
CA SER A 20 -15.67 -12.69 -4.30
C SER A 20 -14.83 -13.97 -4.07
N PRO A 21 -13.55 -14.01 -4.50
CA PRO A 21 -12.66 -15.16 -4.33
C PRO A 21 -11.91 -15.15 -2.98
N ASN A 22 -12.15 -14.16 -2.12
CA ASN A 22 -11.38 -13.95 -0.90
C ASN A 22 -12.07 -14.60 0.32
N LYS A 23 -11.49 -15.69 0.84
CA LYS A 23 -12.06 -16.45 1.97
C LYS A 23 -12.11 -15.65 3.28
N THR A 24 -11.06 -14.90 3.60
CA THR A 24 -10.98 -14.11 4.84
C THR A 24 -12.03 -13.00 4.89
N TYR A 25 -12.32 -12.38 3.74
CA TYR A 25 -13.40 -11.40 3.62
C TYR A 25 -14.77 -12.00 3.92
N LEU A 26 -15.07 -13.18 3.34
CA LEU A 26 -16.34 -13.86 3.54
C LEU A 26 -16.57 -14.25 5.00
N ILE A 27 -15.55 -14.79 5.68
CA ILE A 27 -15.63 -15.14 7.11
C ILE A 27 -15.93 -13.91 7.95
N ARG A 28 -15.14 -12.83 7.78
CA ARG A 28 -15.31 -11.60 8.54
C ARG A 28 -16.71 -11.01 8.39
N ARG A 29 -17.27 -11.03 7.17
CA ARG A 29 -18.58 -10.45 6.88
C ARG A 29 -19.72 -11.31 7.44
N ILE A 30 -19.60 -12.64 7.40
CA ILE A 30 -20.54 -13.56 8.04
C ILE A 30 -20.56 -13.33 9.56
N GLU A 31 -19.39 -13.26 10.20
CA GLU A 31 -19.26 -13.00 11.65
C GLU A 31 -19.85 -11.64 12.04
N GLU A 32 -19.58 -10.59 11.26
CA GLU A 32 -20.12 -9.25 11.47
C GLU A 32 -21.65 -9.24 11.39
N SER A 33 -22.24 -9.88 10.37
CA SER A 33 -23.69 -9.96 10.22
C SER A 33 -24.35 -10.81 11.32
N LEU A 34 -23.70 -11.88 11.80
CA LEU A 34 -24.17 -12.66 12.95
C LEU A 34 -24.11 -11.86 14.24
N ALA A 35 -23.02 -11.10 14.47
CA ALA A 35 -22.89 -10.23 15.62
C ALA A 35 -23.92 -9.08 15.60
N ALA A 36 -24.20 -8.51 14.42
CA ALA A 36 -25.23 -7.48 14.24
C ALA A 36 -26.64 -8.03 14.49
N LYS A 37 -26.95 -9.24 14.02
CA LYS A 37 -28.21 -9.94 14.31
C LYS A 37 -28.37 -10.22 15.81
N LYS A 38 -27.30 -10.70 16.48
CA LYS A 38 -27.29 -10.92 17.94
C LYS A 38 -27.50 -9.63 18.74
N ARG A 39 -26.92 -8.51 18.28
CA ARG A 39 -27.09 -7.19 18.90
C ARG A 39 -28.48 -6.57 18.71
N ARG A 40 -29.18 -6.90 17.61
CA ARG A 40 -30.58 -6.49 17.39
C ARG A 40 -31.58 -7.28 18.23
N SER A 41 -31.16 -8.39 18.84
CA SER A 41 -31.97 -9.18 19.76
C SER A 41 -31.48 -9.03 21.20
N PRO A 42 -31.85 -7.92 21.87
CA PRO A 42 -32.41 -8.08 23.20
C PRO A 42 -33.70 -7.28 23.41
N SER A 43 -34.77 -8.06 23.64
CA SER A 43 -35.89 -7.81 24.55
C SER A 43 -36.86 -6.64 24.29
N ARG A 44 -38.03 -7.00 23.77
CA ARG A 44 -39.31 -6.31 24.04
C ARG A 44 -39.84 -6.84 25.39
N ARG A 45 -39.66 -6.02 26.45
CA ARG A 45 -40.56 -5.78 27.61
C ARG A 45 -40.97 -6.96 28.52
N ALA A 46 -40.51 -6.93 29.78
CA ALA A 46 -41.35 -6.94 30.98
C ALA A 46 -40.55 -6.57 32.24
N THR A 47 -41.20 -5.81 33.11
CA THR A 47 -40.78 -5.11 34.33
C THR A 47 -40.64 -6.00 35.57
N ALA A 48 -39.69 -5.65 36.45
CA ALA A 48 -39.88 -5.39 37.90
C ALA A 48 -38.76 -5.96 38.81
N THR A 49 -38.30 -5.08 39.72
CA THR A 49 -37.74 -5.35 41.05
C THR A 49 -36.22 -5.61 41.18
N ALA A 50 -35.49 -4.56 41.61
CA ALA A 50 -34.26 -4.61 42.42
C ALA A 50 -34.63 -4.84 43.91
N PRO A 51 -33.73 -5.07 44.91
CA PRO A 51 -32.26 -4.87 44.91
C PRO A 51 -31.40 -5.90 45.73
N SER A 52 -30.05 -5.89 45.58
CA SER A 52 -29.04 -5.92 46.69
C SER A 52 -27.64 -6.46 46.27
N ALA A 53 -26.63 -5.58 46.35
CA ALA A 53 -25.29 -5.68 47.00
C ALA A 53 -24.32 -6.90 46.76
N PRO A 54 -23.03 -6.89 47.23
CA PRO A 54 -21.79 -6.78 46.43
C PRO A 54 -20.84 -8.05 46.50
N PRO A 55 -19.61 -8.06 45.93
CA PRO A 55 -18.93 -9.27 45.38
C PRO A 55 -17.94 -9.98 46.34
N PRO A 56 -17.44 -11.17 45.96
CA PRO A 56 -16.03 -11.49 46.18
C PRO A 56 -15.32 -12.20 44.99
N ALA A 57 -14.03 -11.89 44.82
CA ALA A 57 -13.05 -12.69 44.08
C ALA A 57 -12.67 -13.94 44.90
N PRO A 58 -12.07 -15.01 44.31
CA PRO A 58 -10.60 -15.07 44.20
C PRO A 58 -9.98 -15.95 43.08
N ALA A 59 -8.67 -15.74 42.90
CA ALA A 59 -7.59 -16.69 42.60
C ALA A 59 -7.46 -17.39 41.22
N ALA A 60 -6.28 -17.16 40.63
CA ALA A 60 -5.65 -17.93 39.56
C ALA A 60 -5.25 -19.36 40.01
N PRO A 61 -4.90 -20.23 39.06
CA PRO A 61 -3.51 -20.70 39.03
C PRO A 61 -2.88 -20.64 37.64
N ALA A 62 -1.55 -20.49 37.65
CA ALA A 62 -0.65 -20.52 36.51
C ALA A 62 -0.03 -21.91 36.30
N THR A 63 0.77 -22.01 35.22
CA THR A 63 1.73 -23.07 34.78
C THR A 63 1.14 -24.06 33.75
N THR A 64 1.76 -24.38 32.60
CA THR A 64 3.13 -24.14 32.11
C THR A 64 3.24 -24.35 30.58
N SER A 65 4.09 -23.52 29.97
CA SER A 65 5.05 -23.75 28.86
C SER A 65 4.69 -24.48 27.55
N ALA A 66 4.84 -23.75 26.44
CA ALA A 66 5.69 -24.20 25.32
C ALA A 66 6.32 -22.99 24.62
N GLU A 67 7.63 -23.05 24.52
CA GLU A 67 8.58 -21.97 24.28
C GLU A 67 8.89 -21.85 22.78
N GLY A 68 8.78 -20.64 22.25
CA GLY A 68 9.24 -20.29 20.92
C GLY A 68 9.83 -18.88 21.00
N THR A 69 11.15 -18.79 20.95
CA THR A 69 11.97 -17.59 21.09
C THR A 69 11.53 -16.47 20.14
N GLN A 70 10.60 -15.62 20.59
CA GLN A 70 10.43 -14.25 20.12
C GLN A 70 11.07 -13.34 21.18
N PRO A 71 11.82 -12.28 20.80
CA PRO A 71 12.23 -11.28 21.77
C PRO A 71 10.95 -10.77 22.44
N ALA A 72 10.93 -10.85 23.77
CA ALA A 72 9.77 -10.58 24.59
C ALA A 72 9.11 -9.29 24.10
N ARG A 73 7.86 -9.41 23.61
CA ARG A 73 7.06 -8.27 23.19
C ARG A 73 6.93 -7.39 24.42
N GLN A 74 7.74 -6.34 24.52
CA GLN A 74 7.69 -5.39 25.63
C GLN A 74 6.40 -4.58 25.51
N ARG A 75 5.32 -5.21 25.97
CA ARG A 75 3.95 -4.75 25.91
C ARG A 75 3.81 -3.64 26.95
N GLY A 76 4.31 -2.46 26.60
CA GLY A 76 4.42 -1.32 27.51
C GLY A 76 5.51 -0.31 27.14
N ARG A 77 6.46 -0.64 26.27
CA ARG A 77 7.61 0.24 25.94
C ARG A 77 7.24 1.63 25.39
N PHE A 78 6.06 1.73 24.79
CA PHE A 78 5.52 2.99 24.26
C PHE A 78 4.33 3.53 25.08
N ALA A 79 3.97 2.86 26.19
CA ALA A 79 2.94 3.34 27.09
C ALA A 79 3.52 4.50 27.91
N GLY A 80 3.00 5.71 27.70
CA GLY A 80 3.51 6.93 28.33
C GLY A 80 4.41 7.80 27.43
N MET A 81 4.73 7.37 26.21
CA MET A 81 5.44 8.23 25.26
C MET A 81 4.49 9.24 24.61
N SER A 82 4.92 10.50 24.57
CA SER A 82 4.23 11.54 23.82
C SER A 82 4.34 11.30 22.31
N LEU A 83 3.45 11.92 21.53
CA LEU A 83 3.51 11.84 20.07
C LEU A 83 4.85 12.28 19.50
N GLN A 84 5.43 13.34 20.07
CA GLN A 84 6.73 13.86 19.66
C GLN A 84 7.85 12.84 19.91
N GLN A 85 7.85 12.19 21.08
CA GLN A 85 8.81 11.13 21.41
C GLN A 85 8.67 9.92 20.49
N LEU A 86 7.44 9.58 20.07
CA LEU A 86 7.19 8.52 19.09
C LEU A 86 7.67 8.87 17.68
N GLN A 87 7.53 10.13 17.27
CA GLN A 87 8.03 10.62 15.99
C GLN A 87 9.56 10.67 15.94
N GLU A 88 10.20 11.03 17.06
CA GLU A 88 11.64 11.02 17.19
C GLU A 88 12.21 9.60 17.13
N LYS A 89 11.64 8.67 17.92
CA LYS A 89 11.99 7.24 17.80
C LYS A 89 11.71 6.67 16.43
N TYR A 90 10.63 7.10 15.78
CA TYR A 90 10.36 6.73 14.40
C TYR A 90 11.47 7.19 13.45
N ARG A 91 11.95 8.42 13.62
CA ARG A 91 13.07 8.96 12.84
C ARG A 91 14.36 8.18 13.10
N GLU A 92 14.65 7.83 14.35
CA GLU A 92 15.83 7.03 14.73
C GLU A 92 15.76 5.62 14.12
N VAL A 93 14.65 4.91 14.29
CA VAL A 93 14.52 3.51 13.88
C VAL A 93 14.29 3.36 12.37
N VAL A 94 13.46 4.22 11.77
CA VAL A 94 13.09 4.11 10.35
C VAL A 94 14.01 4.95 9.45
N GLY A 95 14.73 5.93 10.02
CA GLY A 95 15.61 6.83 9.28
C GLY A 95 14.86 7.89 8.46
N ARG A 96 13.57 8.14 8.77
CA ARG A 96 12.69 9.02 7.96
C ARG A 96 11.84 9.92 8.86
N PRO A 97 11.65 11.20 8.53
CA PRO A 97 10.64 12.02 9.20
C PRO A 97 9.23 11.50 8.85
N THR A 98 8.31 11.61 9.80
CA THR A 98 6.89 11.25 9.61
C THR A 98 6.01 12.42 10.03
N GLY A 99 5.05 12.79 9.18
CA GLY A 99 3.99 13.73 9.53
C GLY A 99 2.79 13.05 10.22
N SER A 100 2.85 11.74 10.46
CA SER A 100 1.75 11.02 11.08
C SER A 100 1.62 11.37 12.57
N SER A 101 0.42 11.78 12.97
CA SER A 101 0.02 12.00 14.37
C SER A 101 -0.70 10.79 15.00
N ASN A 102 -0.81 9.67 14.28
CA ASN A 102 -1.44 8.46 14.80
C ASN A 102 -0.46 7.63 15.65
N VAL A 103 -0.70 7.60 16.97
CA VAL A 103 0.11 6.89 17.97
C VAL A 103 0.25 5.39 17.65
N SER A 104 -0.86 4.70 17.38
CA SER A 104 -0.87 3.26 17.12
C SER A 104 -0.09 2.89 15.87
N TYR A 105 -0.18 3.73 14.83
CA TYR A 105 0.57 3.58 13.59
C TYR A 105 2.08 3.75 13.79
N LEU A 106 2.50 4.76 14.56
CA LEU A 106 3.92 4.97 14.87
C LEU A 106 4.49 3.80 15.67
N GLN A 107 3.78 3.34 16.71
CA GLN A 107 4.21 2.18 17.50
C GLN A 107 4.32 0.91 16.65
N TRP A 108 3.35 0.65 15.77
CA TRP A 108 3.40 -0.49 14.86
C TRP A 108 4.61 -0.39 13.93
N LYS A 109 4.82 0.77 13.30
CA LYS A 109 5.88 0.94 12.32
C LYS A 109 7.29 0.92 12.94
N ILE A 110 7.44 1.42 14.16
CA ILE A 110 8.68 1.28 14.94
C ILE A 110 8.94 -0.19 15.25
N ARG A 111 7.93 -0.95 15.70
CA ARG A 111 8.10 -2.39 15.98
C ARG A 111 8.44 -3.21 14.73
N GLU A 112 7.82 -2.89 13.61
CA GLU A 112 8.10 -3.59 12.34
C GLU A 112 9.51 -3.26 11.81
N ALA A 113 9.97 -2.03 12.00
CA ALA A 113 11.34 -1.64 11.67
C ALA A 113 12.37 -2.27 12.62
N GLU A 114 12.11 -2.32 13.93
CA GLU A 114 12.93 -3.07 14.91
C GLU A 114 12.97 -4.56 14.59
N ALA A 115 11.86 -5.14 14.11
CA ALA A 115 11.78 -6.53 13.68
C ALA A 115 12.45 -6.80 12.31
N GLY A 116 13.02 -5.77 11.66
CA GLY A 116 13.66 -5.90 10.35
C GLY A 116 12.70 -6.21 9.19
N ARG A 117 11.39 -6.03 9.39
CA ARG A 117 10.36 -6.31 8.37
C ARG A 117 10.12 -5.15 7.42
N ILE A 118 10.74 -4.01 7.69
CA ILE A 118 10.67 -2.81 6.88
C ILE A 118 12.09 -2.40 6.51
N ASN A 119 12.30 -2.00 5.25
CA ASN A 119 13.55 -1.40 4.82
C ASN A 119 13.76 -0.07 5.55
N VAL A 120 14.65 -0.08 6.53
CA VAL A 120 15.10 1.09 7.28
C VAL A 120 16.17 1.85 6.49
N GLY A 121 16.15 3.19 6.57
CA GLY A 121 17.10 4.05 5.86
C GLY A 121 16.43 5.04 4.90
N PRO A 122 17.21 5.96 4.29
CA PRO A 122 16.69 6.96 3.35
C PRO A 122 15.85 6.27 2.27
N ARG A 123 14.74 6.89 1.85
CA ARG A 123 14.11 6.44 0.60
C ARG A 123 15.20 6.64 -0.45
N PRO A 124 15.61 5.62 -1.21
CA PRO A 124 16.27 5.94 -2.45
C PRO A 124 15.27 6.84 -3.17
N GLU A 125 15.67 8.11 -3.33
CA GLU A 125 15.07 8.96 -4.34
C GLU A 125 15.00 8.10 -5.58
N ARG A 126 13.85 8.07 -6.23
CA ARG A 126 13.56 7.08 -7.26
C ARG A 126 14.56 7.31 -8.39
N GLU A 127 15.74 6.69 -8.30
CA GLU A 127 16.81 6.81 -9.26
C GLU A 127 16.17 6.34 -10.54
N VAL A 128 15.94 7.31 -11.44
CA VAL A 128 15.37 7.05 -12.74
C VAL A 128 16.31 6.04 -13.36
N LYS A 129 15.89 4.77 -13.41
CA LYS A 129 16.74 3.63 -13.77
C LYS A 129 17.51 3.98 -15.03
N VAL A 130 18.77 4.38 -14.86
CA VAL A 130 19.70 4.54 -15.96
C VAL A 130 19.96 3.11 -16.40
N ARG A 131 19.62 2.79 -17.66
CA ARG A 131 19.97 1.48 -18.21
C ARG A 131 21.50 1.34 -18.18
N GLU A 132 22.01 0.12 -18.18
CA GLU A 132 23.46 -0.15 -18.24
C GLU A 132 24.14 0.62 -19.37
N ASP A 133 23.41 0.90 -20.45
CA ASP A 133 23.83 1.73 -21.60
C ASP A 133 23.99 3.24 -21.30
N GLY A 134 23.81 3.70 -20.05
CA GLY A 134 23.83 5.12 -19.68
C GLY A 134 22.60 5.92 -20.15
N LYS A 135 21.67 5.28 -20.87
CA LYS A 135 20.48 5.93 -21.46
C LYS A 135 19.35 6.03 -20.43
N ARG A 136 18.70 7.20 -20.40
CA ARG A 136 17.48 7.45 -19.61
C ARG A 136 16.24 7.31 -20.49
N VAL A 137 15.17 6.73 -19.94
CA VAL A 137 13.88 6.59 -20.61
C VAL A 137 12.95 7.70 -20.15
N ILE A 138 12.36 8.44 -21.08
CA ILE A 138 11.31 9.44 -20.83
C ILE A 138 9.96 8.77 -21.14
N PRO A 139 9.15 8.41 -20.14
CA PRO A 139 7.81 7.88 -20.37
C PRO A 139 6.87 9.00 -20.81
N LEU A 140 6.39 8.92 -22.05
CA LEU A 140 5.37 9.81 -22.60
C LEU A 140 4.06 9.02 -22.79
N SER A 141 2.93 9.64 -22.46
CA SER A 141 1.60 9.06 -22.64
C SER A 141 0.86 9.81 -23.75
N PHE A 142 0.26 9.07 -24.67
CA PHE A 142 -0.50 9.59 -25.80
C PHE A 142 -1.76 8.73 -25.99
N ASP A 143 -2.78 9.29 -26.65
CA ASP A 143 -3.94 8.51 -27.09
C ASP A 143 -3.55 7.47 -28.13
N ALA A 144 -4.20 6.31 -28.08
CA ALA A 144 -3.88 5.17 -28.95
C ALA A 144 -4.08 5.51 -30.44
N GLU A 145 -5.22 6.13 -30.78
CA GLU A 145 -5.53 6.52 -32.17
C GLU A 145 -4.52 7.54 -32.73
N ALA A 146 -4.08 8.48 -31.90
CA ALA A 146 -3.06 9.46 -32.27
C ALA A 146 -1.70 8.79 -32.51
N LEU A 147 -1.33 7.81 -31.68
CA LEU A 147 -0.11 7.03 -31.87
C LEU A 147 -0.15 6.22 -33.16
N ASP A 148 -1.29 5.60 -33.50
CA ASP A 148 -1.43 4.83 -34.74
C ASP A 148 -1.30 5.72 -35.98
N ALA A 149 -1.94 6.90 -35.96
CA ALA A 149 -1.81 7.89 -37.03
C ALA A 149 -0.37 8.39 -37.19
N LEU A 150 0.30 8.70 -36.07
CA LEU A 150 1.72 9.07 -36.06
C LEU A 150 2.59 7.97 -36.66
N ASP A 151 2.30 6.73 -36.27
CA ASP A 151 3.04 5.55 -36.66
C ASP A 151 2.97 5.26 -38.14
N LYS A 152 1.80 5.48 -38.73
CA LYS A 152 1.62 5.44 -40.17
C LYS A 152 2.41 6.56 -40.85
N ALA A 153 2.28 7.80 -40.37
CA ALA A 153 2.90 8.96 -40.99
C ALA A 153 4.43 8.89 -41.05
N TRP A 154 5.11 8.45 -39.97
CA TRP A 154 6.58 8.37 -40.01
C TRP A 154 7.10 7.21 -40.86
N ARG A 155 6.35 6.09 -40.94
CA ARG A 155 6.69 4.97 -41.83
C ARG A 155 6.52 5.36 -43.30
N ASP A 156 5.41 6.03 -43.63
CA ASP A 156 5.16 6.55 -44.98
C ASP A 156 6.23 7.57 -45.40
N ALA A 157 6.79 8.31 -44.43
CA ALA A 157 7.92 9.22 -44.64
C ALA A 157 9.29 8.52 -44.78
N GLY A 158 9.35 7.18 -44.76
CA GLY A 158 10.57 6.40 -44.95
C GLY A 158 11.57 6.47 -43.79
N LEU A 159 11.14 6.91 -42.61
CA LEU A 159 12.00 6.87 -41.42
C LEU A 159 12.08 5.41 -40.92
N PRO A 160 13.25 4.94 -40.46
CA PRO A 160 13.43 3.54 -40.05
C PRO A 160 12.92 3.26 -38.62
N SER A 161 12.81 4.28 -37.76
CA SER A 161 12.36 4.09 -36.39
C SER A 161 11.59 5.28 -35.83
N ARG A 162 10.67 5.00 -34.90
CA ARG A 162 9.95 6.01 -34.12
C ARG A 162 10.92 6.90 -33.32
N THR A 163 11.99 6.32 -32.79
CA THR A 163 13.05 7.08 -32.11
C THR A 163 13.71 8.08 -33.04
N ARG A 164 14.00 7.69 -34.30
CA ARG A 164 14.56 8.60 -35.31
C ARG A 164 13.63 9.77 -35.61
N PHE A 165 12.33 9.49 -35.74
CA PHE A 165 11.30 10.51 -35.90
C PHE A 165 11.33 11.51 -34.73
N PHE A 166 11.27 11.02 -33.49
CA PHE A 166 11.27 11.89 -32.31
C PHE A 166 12.55 12.70 -32.14
N MET A 167 13.73 12.09 -32.34
CA MET A 167 15.01 12.80 -32.28
C MET A 167 15.08 13.94 -33.30
N ARG A 168 14.62 13.69 -34.54
CA ARG A 168 14.55 14.70 -35.60
C ARG A 168 13.54 15.81 -35.27
N ALA A 169 12.40 15.48 -34.69
CA ALA A 169 11.41 16.46 -34.27
C ALA A 169 11.98 17.38 -33.16
N VAL A 170 12.57 16.79 -32.12
CA VAL A 170 13.22 17.53 -31.02
C VAL A 170 14.34 18.43 -31.53
N HIS A 171 15.19 17.93 -32.43
CA HIS A 171 16.24 18.74 -33.05
C HIS A 171 15.68 19.97 -33.77
N ARG A 172 14.60 19.80 -34.55
CA ARG A 172 13.96 20.90 -35.29
C ARG A 172 13.41 21.96 -34.34
N GLU A 173 12.70 21.54 -33.30
CA GLU A 173 12.16 22.46 -32.29
C GLU A 173 13.27 23.19 -31.53
N LEU A 174 14.32 22.48 -31.09
CA LEU A 174 15.46 23.11 -30.42
C LEU A 174 16.19 24.12 -31.31
N THR A 175 16.32 23.81 -32.60
CA THR A 175 16.90 24.74 -33.59
C THR A 175 16.02 25.97 -33.78
N ALA A 176 14.69 25.78 -33.88
CA ALA A 176 13.73 26.87 -34.02
C ALA A 176 13.72 27.80 -32.79
N MET A 177 13.95 27.25 -31.60
CA MET A 177 14.11 28.01 -30.36
C MET A 177 15.49 28.68 -30.20
N GLY A 178 16.43 28.49 -31.14
CA GLY A 178 17.79 29.02 -31.06
C GLY A 178 18.71 28.30 -30.06
N ALA A 179 18.28 27.15 -29.52
CA ALA A 179 19.04 26.35 -28.57
C ALA A 179 20.02 25.41 -29.30
N THR A 180 20.94 25.97 -30.08
CA THR A 180 21.81 25.23 -31.01
C THR A 180 22.67 24.17 -30.31
N GLN A 181 23.25 24.50 -29.16
CA GLN A 181 24.06 23.55 -28.37
C GLN A 181 23.23 22.34 -27.90
N ALA A 182 21.99 22.56 -27.50
CA ALA A 182 21.10 21.48 -27.11
C ALA A 182 20.69 20.65 -28.34
N ALA A 183 20.41 21.30 -29.47
CA ALA A 183 20.01 20.64 -30.71
C ALA A 183 21.06 19.63 -31.20
N GLU A 184 22.36 19.95 -31.08
CA GLU A 184 23.45 19.07 -31.50
C GLU A 184 23.38 17.66 -30.89
N HIS A 185 22.94 17.53 -29.64
CA HIS A 185 22.76 16.22 -29.00
C HIS A 185 21.69 15.34 -29.66
N PHE A 186 20.76 15.95 -30.40
CA PHE A 186 19.64 15.29 -31.08
C PHE A 186 19.81 15.28 -32.60
N ALA A 187 20.96 15.73 -33.11
CA ALA A 187 21.24 15.76 -34.54
C ALA A 187 21.10 14.36 -35.15
N PRO A 188 20.52 14.25 -36.35
CA PRO A 188 20.38 12.97 -37.02
C PRO A 188 21.77 12.45 -37.38
N LYS A 189 22.36 11.58 -36.55
CA LYS A 189 23.57 10.85 -36.92
C LYS A 189 23.25 10.03 -38.16
N ALA A 190 23.99 10.22 -39.24
CA ALA A 190 23.94 9.30 -40.36
C ALA A 190 24.46 7.97 -39.81
N GLU A 191 23.57 7.00 -39.63
CA GLU A 191 24.00 5.63 -39.39
C GLU A 191 24.37 5.07 -40.76
N GLU A 192 25.62 4.61 -40.83
CA GLU A 192 26.27 3.86 -41.91
C GLU A 192 25.57 2.52 -42.18
#